data_AF-C7IZQ9-F1
#
_entry.id   AF-C7IZQ9-F1
#
_cell.length_a   1.000
_cell.length_b   1.000
_cell.length_c   1.000
_cell.angle_alpha   90.00
_cell.angle_beta   90.00
_cell.angle_gamma   90.00
#
_symmetry.space_group_name_H-M   'P 1'
#
loop_
_entity.id
_entity.type
_entity.pdbx_description
1 polymer ?
#
loop_
_entity_poly.entity_id
_entity_poly.type
_entity_poly.pdbx_seq_one_letter_code
_entity_poly.pdbx_strand_id
1 'polypeptide(L)'
;ADESSYYITRQADTSFEEFLVQCMVLVKLVLECQEYKPGQIGFEAVGSSEHAIFDQRKNNLSATASSMVMSVLPADRIMLLCDILIRRHFIYTATDMNEWHSNPESFHHEQNLLQCTEKRRPCAEALFIILFDNYGVQLAPFVASIIHDVKAVSPPLEIEITAGMLLKEAAYTAAGHVFDELSKYLSFDEW
;
A
#
# COMPACT_ATOMS: atom_id res chain seq x y z
N ALA A 1 38.93 -4.50 -0.69
CA ALA A 1 37.65 -4.25 -1.37
C ALA A 1 37.43 -2.76 -1.29
N ASP A 2 37.37 -2.12 -2.45
CA ASP A 2 37.74 -0.73 -2.69
C ASP A 2 36.61 0.25 -2.33
N GLU A 3 36.96 1.40 -1.76
CA GLU A 3 36.03 2.47 -1.30
C GLU A 3 35.14 2.93 -2.46
N SER A 4 35.72 3.00 -3.67
CA SER A 4 35.03 3.29 -4.93
C SER A 4 33.91 2.30 -5.25
N SER A 5 34.12 1.01 -4.97
CA SER A 5 33.09 -0.02 -5.17
C SER A 5 31.92 0.15 -4.20
N TYR A 6 32.18 0.57 -2.95
CA TYR A 6 31.13 0.84 -1.96
C TYR A 6 30.26 2.04 -2.35
N TYR A 7 30.88 3.12 -2.84
CA TYR A 7 30.14 4.30 -3.32
C TYR A 7 29.27 3.99 -4.55
N ILE A 8 29.79 3.23 -5.50
CA ILE A 8 29.03 2.83 -6.71
C ILE A 8 27.83 1.96 -6.32
N THR A 9 28.02 0.97 -5.43
CA THR A 9 26.91 0.13 -4.95
C THR A 9 25.87 0.96 -4.19
N ARG A 10 26.30 1.84 -3.28
CA ARG A 10 25.39 2.69 -2.51
C ARG A 10 24.58 3.63 -3.39
N GLN A 11 25.20 4.21 -4.43
CA GLN A 11 24.51 5.09 -5.36
C GLN A 11 23.53 4.34 -6.28
N ALA A 12 23.88 3.11 -6.68
CA ALA A 12 22.96 2.24 -7.40
C ALA A 12 21.75 1.85 -6.55
N ASP A 13 21.96 1.53 -5.27
CA ASP A 13 20.89 1.20 -4.33
C ASP A 13 19.92 2.38 -4.13
N THR A 14 20.42 3.60 -3.96
CA THR A 14 19.58 4.81 -3.87
C THR A 14 18.76 5.03 -5.15
N SER A 15 19.37 4.89 -6.33
CA SER A 15 18.67 5.07 -7.61
C SER A 15 17.56 4.04 -7.83
N PHE A 16 17.74 2.82 -7.31
CA PHE A 16 16.74 1.76 -7.40
C PHE A 16 15.58 1.99 -6.42
N GLU A 17 15.85 2.48 -5.21
CA GLU A 17 14.79 2.84 -4.27
C GLU A 17 13.90 3.97 -4.79
N GLU A 18 14.50 5.02 -5.38
CA GLU A 18 13.76 6.10 -6.04
C GLU A 18 12.89 5.55 -7.18
N PHE A 19 13.45 4.68 -8.02
CA PHE A 19 12.69 4.02 -9.08
C PHE A 19 11.49 3.22 -8.53
N LEU A 20 11.69 2.45 -7.46
CA LEU A 20 10.61 1.68 -6.82
C LEU A 20 9.52 2.59 -6.24
N VAL A 21 9.89 3.71 -5.63
CA VAL A 21 8.93 4.72 -5.15
C VAL A 21 8.10 5.24 -6.33
N GLN A 22 8.73 5.60 -7.44
CA GLN A 22 8.00 6.07 -8.62
C GLN A 22 7.09 4.97 -9.22
N CYS A 23 7.51 3.70 -9.20
CA CYS A 23 6.64 2.59 -9.60
C CYS A 23 5.41 2.46 -8.69
N MET A 24 5.59 2.55 -7.37
CA MET A 24 4.48 2.48 -6.42
C MET A 24 3.52 3.68 -6.58
N VAL A 25 4.06 4.89 -6.78
CA VAL A 25 3.27 6.09 -7.08
C VAL A 25 2.47 5.91 -8.38
N LEU A 26 3.07 5.37 -9.44
CA LEU A 26 2.38 5.09 -10.70
C LEU A 26 1.18 4.16 -10.48
N VAL A 27 1.38 3.05 -9.77
CA VAL A 27 0.30 2.09 -9.47
C VAL A 27 -0.77 2.75 -8.61
N LYS A 28 -0.39 3.54 -7.59
CA LYS A 28 -1.31 4.28 -6.73
C LYS A 28 -2.19 5.21 -7.56
N LEU A 29 -1.60 6.05 -8.42
CA LEU A 29 -2.34 7.01 -9.25
C LEU A 29 -3.30 6.30 -10.22
N VAL A 30 -2.91 5.16 -10.79
CA VAL A 30 -3.77 4.37 -11.66
C VAL A 30 -4.98 3.81 -10.91
N LEU A 31 -4.79 3.32 -9.68
CA LEU A 31 -5.87 2.75 -8.86
C LEU A 31 -6.76 3.81 -8.20
N GLU A 32 -6.24 5.02 -7.98
CA GLU A 32 -6.95 6.15 -7.39
C GLU A 32 -7.78 6.93 -8.42
N CYS A 33 -7.47 6.78 -9.71
CA CYS A 33 -8.14 7.47 -10.82
C CYS A 33 -9.63 7.09 -10.88
N GLN A 34 -10.49 8.04 -10.49
CA GLN A 34 -11.94 7.83 -10.46
C GLN A 34 -12.52 7.69 -11.87
N GLU A 35 -11.89 8.28 -12.88
CA GLU A 35 -12.25 8.17 -14.29
C GLU A 35 -12.07 6.75 -14.82
N TYR A 36 -11.27 5.91 -14.17
CA TYR A 36 -11.10 4.51 -14.54
C TYR A 36 -12.18 3.63 -13.95
N LYS A 37 -13.01 4.13 -13.02
CA LYS A 37 -14.13 3.39 -12.45
C LYS A 37 -15.39 3.69 -13.27
N PRO A 38 -16.08 2.67 -13.84
CA PRO A 38 -17.35 2.91 -14.50
C PRO A 38 -18.31 3.52 -13.48
N GLY A 39 -18.92 4.66 -13.83
CA GLY A 39 -19.85 5.33 -12.93
C GLY A 39 -21.00 4.39 -12.57
N GLN A 40 -21.41 4.38 -11.29
CA GLN A 40 -22.72 3.83 -10.95
C GLN A 40 -23.76 4.63 -11.72
N ILE A 41 -24.48 3.96 -12.62
CA ILE A 41 -25.62 4.53 -13.33
C ILE A 41 -26.68 4.81 -12.27
N GLY A 42 -26.65 6.01 -11.68
CA GLY A 42 -27.26 6.26 -10.38
C GLY A 42 -27.65 7.71 -10.15
N PHE A 43 -28.14 8.41 -11.16
CA PHE A 43 -29.24 9.37 -11.04
C PHE A 43 -29.75 9.64 -12.46
N GLU A 44 -31.05 9.63 -12.63
CA GLU A 44 -31.74 9.72 -13.91
C GLU A 44 -31.15 10.84 -14.78
N ALA A 45 -30.56 10.48 -15.91
CA ALA A 45 -30.23 11.41 -16.97
C ALA A 45 -31.54 11.89 -17.62
N VAL A 46 -32.31 12.70 -16.89
CA VAL A 46 -33.36 13.57 -17.44
C VAL A 46 -32.63 14.80 -18.02
N GLY A 47 -31.77 14.54 -19.00
CA GLY A 47 -30.99 15.53 -19.73
C GLY A 47 -31.19 15.32 -21.22
N SER A 48 -31.02 16.38 -22.00
CA SER A 48 -31.11 16.34 -23.46
C SER A 48 -30.29 15.17 -24.05
N SER A 49 -30.73 14.62 -25.18
CA SER A 49 -30.13 13.42 -25.80
C SER A 49 -28.62 13.51 -26.04
N GLU A 50 -28.06 14.71 -26.16
CA GLU A 50 -26.61 14.92 -26.32
C GLU A 50 -25.81 14.65 -25.04
N HIS A 51 -26.33 15.01 -23.86
CA HIS A 51 -25.69 14.72 -22.57
C HIS A 51 -25.67 13.21 -22.29
N ALA A 52 -26.76 12.51 -22.61
CA ALA A 52 -26.84 11.06 -22.47
C ALA A 52 -25.80 10.31 -23.34
N ILE A 53 -25.55 10.78 -24.57
CA ILE A 53 -24.53 10.20 -25.47
C ILE A 53 -23.12 10.43 -24.93
N PHE A 54 -22.85 11.62 -24.38
CA PHE A 54 -21.54 11.94 -23.78
C PHE A 54 -21.27 11.08 -22.55
N ASP A 55 -22.24 10.95 -21.64
CA ASP A 55 -22.12 10.12 -20.43
C ASP A 55 -21.95 8.64 -20.76
N GLN A 56 -22.67 8.15 -21.78
CA GLN A 56 -22.48 6.79 -22.27
C GLN A 56 -21.07 6.56 -22.83
N ARG A 57 -20.53 7.51 -23.61
CA ARG A 57 -19.15 7.42 -24.11
C ARG A 57 -18.13 7.44 -22.99
N LYS A 58 -18.31 8.31 -21.99
CA LYS A 58 -17.46 8.36 -20.80
C LYS A 58 -17.45 7.01 -20.08
N ASN A 59 -18.64 6.44 -19.81
CA ASN A 59 -18.76 5.13 -19.16
C ASN A 59 -18.11 4.00 -19.95
N ASN A 60 -18.21 3.99 -21.29
CA ASN A 60 -17.55 2.99 -22.13
C ASN A 60 -16.02 3.08 -22.04
N LEU A 61 -15.46 4.29 -22.01
CA LEU A 61 -14.02 4.52 -21.82
C LEU A 61 -13.56 4.08 -20.43
N SER A 62 -14.31 4.47 -19.38
CA SER A 62 -14.04 4.05 -18.00
C SER A 62 -14.09 2.52 -17.85
N ALA A 63 -15.09 1.85 -18.43
CA ALA A 63 -15.18 0.40 -18.41
C ALA A 63 -13.99 -0.28 -19.13
N THR A 64 -13.55 0.31 -20.25
CA THR A 64 -12.36 -0.16 -20.98
C THR A 64 -11.10 0.00 -20.13
N ALA A 65 -10.90 1.15 -19.49
CA ALA A 65 -9.77 1.41 -18.60
C ALA A 65 -9.78 0.47 -17.39
N SER A 66 -10.92 0.30 -16.72
CA SER A 66 -11.11 -0.69 -15.64
C SER A 66 -10.69 -2.09 -16.08
N SER A 67 -11.15 -2.54 -17.25
CA SER A 67 -10.81 -3.86 -17.78
C SER A 67 -9.29 -4.00 -18.02
N MET A 68 -8.65 -2.97 -18.56
CA MET A 68 -7.19 -2.95 -18.73
C MET A 68 -6.46 -3.03 -17.39
N VAL A 69 -6.87 -2.25 -16.39
CA VAL A 69 -6.28 -2.30 -15.04
C VAL A 69 -6.42 -3.70 -14.43
N MET A 70 -7.60 -4.30 -14.50
CA MET A 70 -7.85 -5.66 -14.01
C MET A 70 -7.03 -6.73 -14.75
N SER A 71 -6.71 -6.50 -16.03
CA SER A 71 -5.85 -7.41 -16.79
C SER A 71 -4.37 -7.37 -16.34
N VAL A 72 -3.91 -6.21 -15.88
CA VAL A 72 -2.54 -6.02 -15.37
C VAL A 72 -2.43 -6.46 -13.91
N LEU A 73 -3.49 -6.23 -13.13
CA LEU A 73 -3.60 -6.56 -11.71
C LEU A 73 -4.79 -7.53 -11.47
N PRO A 74 -4.70 -8.79 -11.93
CA PRO A 74 -5.68 -9.81 -11.54
C PRO A 74 -5.59 -10.09 -10.03
N ALA A 75 -6.62 -10.75 -9.49
CA ALA A 75 -6.77 -11.01 -8.05
C ALA A 75 -5.49 -11.59 -7.39
N ASP A 76 -4.84 -12.58 -8.00
CA ASP A 76 -3.61 -13.17 -7.46
C ASP A 76 -2.46 -12.16 -7.35
N ARG A 77 -2.37 -11.21 -8.29
CA ARG A 77 -1.36 -10.14 -8.24
C ARG A 77 -1.70 -9.07 -7.21
N ILE A 78 -2.99 -8.78 -6.99
CA ILE A 78 -3.44 -7.87 -5.93
C ILE A 78 -3.06 -8.44 -4.57
N MET A 79 -3.32 -9.74 -4.35
CA MET A 79 -2.95 -10.46 -3.13
C MET A 79 -1.44 -10.48 -2.92
N LEU A 80 -0.67 -10.82 -3.97
CA LEU A 80 0.79 -10.80 -3.93
C LEU A 80 1.35 -9.41 -3.65
N LEU A 81 0.79 -8.37 -4.26
CA LEU A 81 1.20 -6.99 -4.02
C LEU A 81 0.94 -6.59 -2.57
N CYS A 82 -0.25 -6.89 -2.04
CA CYS A 82 -0.58 -6.65 -0.64
C CYS A 82 0.42 -7.34 0.30
N ASP A 83 0.74 -8.62 0.04
CA ASP A 83 1.73 -9.37 0.83
C ASP A 83 3.12 -8.73 0.79
N ILE A 84 3.59 -8.35 -0.41
CA ILE A 84 4.90 -7.72 -0.59
C ILE A 84 4.96 -6.36 0.09
N LEU A 85 3.89 -5.55 0.02
CA LEU A 85 3.85 -4.24 0.69
C LEU A 85 4.04 -4.42 2.20
N ILE A 86 3.25 -5.29 2.84
CA ILE A 86 3.30 -5.50 4.29
C ILE A 86 4.61 -6.17 4.70
N ARG A 87 4.98 -7.27 4.05
CA ARG A 87 6.12 -8.12 4.48
C ARG A 87 7.49 -7.59 4.04
N ARG A 88 7.56 -6.52 3.23
CA ARG A 88 8.85 -5.98 2.74
C ARG A 88 8.94 -4.47 2.72
N HIS A 89 7.88 -3.76 2.38
CA HIS A 89 7.96 -2.30 2.20
C HIS A 89 7.48 -1.50 3.41
N PHE A 90 6.66 -2.11 4.27
CA PHE A 90 6.33 -1.53 5.57
C PHE A 90 7.51 -1.72 6.52
N ILE A 91 8.15 -2.90 6.55
CA ILE A 91 9.24 -3.21 7.50
C ILE A 91 10.32 -2.12 7.56
N TYR A 92 10.57 -1.57 8.76
CA TYR A 92 11.68 -0.65 9.00
C TYR A 92 13.02 -1.33 8.74
N THR A 93 13.87 -0.63 8.00
CA THR A 93 15.24 -1.05 7.69
C THR A 93 16.19 -0.65 8.82
N ALA A 94 17.42 -1.19 8.79
CA ALA A 94 18.47 -0.77 9.71
C ALA A 94 18.78 0.74 9.59
N THR A 95 18.67 1.30 8.38
CA THR A 95 18.83 2.73 8.13
C THR A 95 17.74 3.53 8.83
N ASP A 96 16.48 3.12 8.69
CA ASP A 96 15.34 3.77 9.36
C ASP A 96 15.52 3.78 10.88
N MET A 97 15.94 2.65 11.47
CA MET A 97 16.18 2.55 12.91
C MET A 97 17.33 3.47 13.37
N ASN A 98 18.37 3.62 12.56
CA ASN A 98 19.48 4.52 12.86
C ASN A 98 19.08 5.99 12.73
N GLU A 99 18.30 6.35 11.70
CA GLU A 99 17.74 7.70 11.52
C GLU A 99 16.81 8.06 12.68
N TRP A 100 15.92 7.14 13.07
CA TRP A 100 15.06 7.31 14.23
C TRP A 100 15.86 7.51 15.52
N HIS A 101 16.87 6.68 15.77
CA HIS A 101 17.73 6.82 16.95
C HIS A 101 18.50 8.16 16.98
N SER A 102 18.94 8.62 15.80
CA SER A 102 19.74 9.84 15.67
C SER A 102 18.90 11.12 15.80
N ASN A 103 17.72 11.16 15.19
CA ASN A 103 16.80 12.29 15.24
C ASN A 103 15.33 11.83 15.13
N PRO A 104 14.67 11.52 16.25
CA PRO A 104 13.31 10.98 16.24
C PRO A 104 12.26 11.98 15.73
N GLU A 105 12.48 13.27 15.92
CA GLU A 105 11.56 14.31 15.45
C GLU A 105 11.58 14.39 13.92
N SER A 106 12.76 14.46 13.29
CA SER A 106 12.86 14.43 11.82
C SER A 106 12.25 13.15 11.27
N PHE A 107 12.61 12.00 11.85
CA PHE A 107 12.10 10.71 11.42
C PHE A 107 10.56 10.65 11.46
N HIS A 108 9.94 11.18 12.52
CA HIS A 108 8.48 11.25 12.62
C HIS A 108 7.84 12.06 11.48
N HIS A 109 8.40 13.23 11.16
CA HIS A 109 7.91 14.03 10.03
C HIS A 109 8.08 13.30 8.70
N GLU A 110 9.13 12.49 8.58
CA GLU A 110 9.41 11.71 7.37
C GLU A 110 8.46 10.52 7.15
N GLN A 111 7.78 10.06 8.21
CA GLN A 111 6.76 9.01 8.09
C GLN A 111 5.40 9.54 7.58
N ASN A 112 5.29 10.84 7.31
CA ASN A 112 4.04 11.43 6.83
C ASN A 112 3.67 10.91 5.43
N LEU A 113 2.43 10.45 5.23
CA LEU A 113 1.93 9.99 3.93
C LEU A 113 2.01 11.06 2.83
N LEU A 114 2.08 12.36 3.19
CA LEU A 114 2.36 13.43 2.24
C LEU A 114 3.73 13.28 1.55
N GLN A 115 4.67 12.53 2.14
CA GLN A 115 5.97 12.19 1.57
C GLN A 115 5.95 10.87 0.78
N CYS A 116 4.78 10.36 0.38
CA CYS A 116 4.66 9.13 -0.40
C CYS A 116 5.39 9.17 -1.77
N THR A 117 5.79 10.35 -2.27
CA THR A 117 6.58 10.48 -3.50
C THR A 117 8.10 10.43 -3.27
N GLU A 118 8.53 10.47 -2.01
CA GLU A 118 9.93 10.63 -1.61
C GLU A 118 10.45 9.44 -0.81
N LYS A 119 9.62 8.89 0.08
CA LYS A 119 10.02 7.83 1.00
C LYS A 119 9.29 6.52 0.71
N ARG A 120 10.06 5.43 0.71
CA ARG A 120 9.59 4.08 0.39
C ARG A 120 8.44 3.60 1.28
N ARG A 121 8.59 3.69 2.60
CA ARG A 121 7.57 3.20 3.54
C ARG A 121 6.26 4.01 3.44
N PRO A 122 6.26 5.36 3.54
CA PRO A 122 5.07 6.17 3.28
C PRO A 122 4.42 5.92 1.92
N CYS A 123 5.23 5.68 0.87
CA CYS A 123 4.72 5.32 -0.46
C CYS A 123 3.97 3.99 -0.46
N ALA A 124 4.56 2.97 0.17
CA ALA A 124 3.97 1.65 0.28
C ALA A 124 2.68 1.66 1.10
N GLU A 125 2.66 2.41 2.21
CA GLU A 125 1.46 2.60 3.04
C GLU A 125 0.35 3.31 2.27
N ALA A 126 0.68 4.38 1.55
CA ALA A 126 -0.29 5.09 0.71
C ALA A 126 -0.84 4.21 -0.44
N LEU A 127 0.01 3.40 -1.08
CA LEU A 127 -0.42 2.45 -2.09
C LEU A 127 -1.30 1.34 -1.49
N PHE A 128 -0.96 0.84 -0.29
CA PHE A 128 -1.75 -0.16 0.41
C PHE A 128 -3.17 0.35 0.70
N ILE A 129 -3.32 1.58 1.20
CA ILE A 129 -4.63 2.20 1.44
C ILE A 129 -5.46 2.23 0.15
N ILE A 130 -4.89 2.73 -0.96
CA ILE A 130 -5.60 2.79 -2.24
C ILE A 130 -5.92 1.40 -2.79
N LEU A 131 -5.02 0.42 -2.61
CA LEU A 131 -5.28 -0.97 -2.99
C LEU A 131 -6.46 -1.54 -2.20
N PHE A 132 -6.51 -1.24 -0.90
CA PHE A 132 -7.58 -1.71 -0.02
C PHE A 132 -8.91 -1.02 -0.31
N ASP A 133 -8.94 0.28 -0.59
CA ASP A 133 -10.15 0.99 -1.02
C ASP A 133 -10.80 0.39 -2.27
N ASN A 134 -10.00 -0.22 -3.16
CA ASN A 134 -10.48 -0.84 -4.38
C ASN A 134 -10.83 -2.32 -4.23
N TYR A 135 -10.19 -3.04 -3.30
CA TYR A 135 -10.26 -4.51 -3.20
C TYR A 135 -10.47 -5.03 -1.77
N GLY A 136 -10.96 -4.19 -0.86
CA GLY A 136 -11.04 -4.44 0.59
C GLY A 136 -11.78 -5.73 0.94
N VAL A 137 -12.88 -6.05 0.25
CA VAL A 137 -13.62 -7.32 0.45
C VAL A 137 -12.72 -8.56 0.27
N GLN A 138 -11.79 -8.54 -0.68
CA GLN A 138 -10.86 -9.64 -0.93
C GLN A 138 -9.64 -9.58 -0.01
N LEU A 139 -9.15 -8.37 0.28
CA LEU A 139 -7.93 -8.15 1.05
C LEU A 139 -8.13 -8.23 2.57
N ALA A 140 -9.30 -7.88 3.09
CA ALA A 140 -9.59 -7.92 4.53
C ALA A 140 -9.35 -9.29 5.16
N PRO A 141 -9.92 -10.42 4.67
CA PRO A 141 -9.62 -11.73 5.24
C PRO A 141 -8.14 -12.13 5.08
N PHE A 142 -7.48 -11.64 4.03
CA PHE A 142 -6.06 -11.89 3.81
C PHE A 142 -5.19 -11.17 4.84
N VAL A 143 -5.40 -9.88 5.05
CA VAL A 143 -4.67 -9.09 6.06
C VAL A 143 -4.93 -9.65 7.47
N ALA A 144 -6.17 -10.07 7.77
CA ALA A 144 -6.48 -10.76 9.02
C ALA A 144 -5.65 -12.05 9.18
N SER A 145 -5.48 -12.84 8.12
CA SER A 145 -4.62 -14.04 8.16
C SER A 145 -3.16 -13.72 8.46
N ILE A 146 -2.61 -12.64 7.88
CA ILE A 146 -1.25 -12.18 8.19
C ILE A 146 -1.12 -11.83 9.67
N ILE A 147 -2.12 -11.14 10.23
CA ILE A 147 -2.14 -10.76 11.65
C ILE A 147 -2.16 -12.00 12.56
N HIS A 148 -2.94 -13.02 12.22
CA HIS A 148 -2.94 -14.28 12.95
C HIS A 148 -1.59 -15.00 12.87
N ASP A 149 -0.97 -15.04 11.69
CA ASP A 149 0.34 -15.66 11.49
C ASP A 149 1.43 -14.99 12.34
N VAL A 150 1.50 -13.65 12.31
CA VAL A 150 2.52 -12.92 13.08
C VAL A 150 2.29 -13.04 14.59
N LYS A 151 1.03 -13.09 15.04
CA LYS A 151 0.68 -13.33 16.44
C LYS A 151 1.13 -14.72 16.89
N ALA A 152 0.92 -15.76 16.07
CA ALA A 152 1.26 -17.14 16.41
C ALA A 152 2.78 -17.37 16.56
N VAL A 153 3.60 -16.63 15.80
CA VAL A 153 5.06 -16.78 15.79
C VAL A 153 5.74 -15.80 16.75
N SER A 154 5.03 -14.78 17.24
CA SER A 154 5.59 -13.78 18.14
C SER A 154 5.72 -14.31 19.57
N PRO A 155 6.89 -14.16 20.23
CA PRO A 155 7.02 -14.52 21.62
C PRO A 155 6.25 -13.54 22.53
N PRO A 156 5.84 -13.96 23.75
CA PRO A 156 5.07 -13.12 24.66
C PRO A 156 5.78 -11.83 25.09
N LEU A 157 7.11 -11.83 25.07
CA LEU A 157 7.94 -10.68 25.40
C LEU A 157 9.14 -10.64 24.44
N GLU A 158 9.27 -9.54 23.70
CA GLU A 158 10.43 -9.21 22.88
C GLU A 158 11.19 -8.06 23.53
N ILE A 159 12.46 -8.28 23.82
CA ILE A 159 13.34 -7.30 24.49
C ILE A 159 14.35 -6.69 23.50
N GLU A 160 14.50 -7.33 22.33
CA GLU A 160 15.37 -6.90 21.24
C GLU A 160 14.56 -6.69 19.96
N ILE A 161 15.02 -5.79 19.10
CA ILE A 161 14.42 -5.55 17.78
C ILE A 161 14.77 -6.72 16.87
N THR A 162 13.84 -7.66 16.71
CA THR A 162 13.98 -8.80 15.81
C THR A 162 13.26 -8.57 14.49
N ALA A 163 13.59 -9.34 13.45
CA ALA A 163 12.82 -9.33 12.20
C ALA A 163 11.34 -9.71 12.43
N GLY A 164 11.05 -10.58 13.41
CA GLY A 164 9.69 -10.93 13.79
C GLY A 164 8.94 -9.75 14.40
N MET A 165 9.59 -8.99 15.28
CA MET A 165 9.04 -7.77 15.88
C MET A 165 8.69 -6.73 14.81
N LEU A 166 9.59 -6.50 13.85
CA LEU A 166 9.38 -5.53 12.77
C LEU A 166 8.28 -5.98 11.79
N LEU A 167 8.18 -7.28 11.51
CA LEU A 167 7.08 -7.82 10.71
C LEU A 167 5.73 -7.68 11.42
N LYS A 168 5.68 -7.93 12.73
CA LYS A 168 4.48 -7.71 13.55
C LYS A 168 4.08 -6.24 13.56
N GLU A 169 5.03 -5.33 13.73
CA GLU A 169 4.80 -3.89 13.63
C GLU A 169 4.21 -3.51 12.27
N ALA A 170 4.82 -3.96 11.17
CA ALA A 170 4.32 -3.73 9.81
C ALA A 170 2.89 -4.25 9.62
N ALA A 171 2.59 -5.45 10.10
CA ALA A 171 1.23 -6.03 10.03
C ALA A 171 0.22 -5.23 10.85
N TYR A 172 0.61 -4.72 12.02
CA TYR A 172 -0.25 -3.90 12.87
C TYR A 172 -0.47 -2.51 12.29
N THR A 173 0.55 -1.91 11.67
CA THR A 173 0.42 -0.65 10.93
C THR A 173 -0.54 -0.82 9.74
N ALA A 174 -0.43 -1.91 8.98
CA ALA A 174 -1.40 -2.23 7.94
C ALA A 174 -2.82 -2.36 8.52
N ALA A 175 -2.98 -3.05 9.66
CA ALA A 175 -4.26 -3.18 10.32
C ALA A 175 -4.87 -1.83 10.74
N GLY A 176 -4.04 -0.92 11.24
CA GLY A 176 -4.44 0.42 11.65
C GLY A 176 -4.99 1.25 10.48
N HIS A 177 -4.38 1.14 9.31
CA HIS A 177 -4.83 1.85 8.10
C HIS A 177 -6.22 1.41 7.62
N VAL A 178 -6.64 0.17 7.89
CA VAL A 178 -7.88 -0.43 7.37
C VAL A 178 -8.77 -0.99 8.47
N PHE A 179 -8.70 -0.40 9.66
CA PHE A 179 -9.38 -0.86 10.87
C PHE A 179 -10.89 -1.08 10.66
N ASP A 180 -11.57 -0.15 9.99
CA ASP A 180 -13.02 -0.19 9.82
C ASP A 180 -13.48 -1.46 9.08
N GLU A 181 -12.74 -1.90 8.07
CA GLU A 181 -13.06 -3.14 7.35
C GLU A 181 -12.60 -4.38 8.10
N LEU A 182 -11.44 -4.32 8.77
CA LEU A 182 -10.89 -5.45 9.52
C LEU A 182 -11.68 -5.80 10.77
N SER A 183 -12.40 -4.85 11.36
CA SER A 183 -13.28 -5.08 12.53
C SER A 183 -14.34 -6.18 12.31
N LYS A 184 -14.63 -6.51 11.04
CA LYS A 184 -15.54 -7.60 10.65
C LYS A 184 -14.90 -8.99 10.74
N TYR A 185 -13.57 -9.05 10.74
CA TYR A 185 -12.78 -10.28 10.69
C TYR A 185 -11.94 -10.52 11.94
N LEU A 186 -11.68 -9.46 12.71
CA LEU A 186 -10.89 -9.51 13.94
C LEU A 186 -11.73 -9.03 15.12
N SER A 187 -11.75 -9.84 16.19
CA SER A 187 -12.23 -9.38 17.50
C SER A 187 -11.13 -8.56 18.16
N PHE A 188 -11.35 -7.27 18.30
CA PHE A 188 -10.41 -6.38 18.98
C PHE A 188 -10.54 -6.44 20.52
N ASP A 189 -11.65 -7.00 21.02
CA ASP A 189 -11.85 -7.24 22.46
C ASP A 189 -10.87 -8.28 23.02
N GLU A 190 -10.32 -9.13 22.15
CA GLU A 190 -9.34 -10.19 22.48
C GLU A 190 -7.89 -9.80 22.12
N TRP A 191 -7.64 -8.55 21.73
CA TRP A 191 -6.31 -8.10 21.25
C TRP A 191 -5.37 -7.70 22.39
#